data_AF-A0A6J4X652-F1
#
_entry.id   AF-A0A6J4X652-F1
#
_cell.length_a   1.000
_cell.length_b   1.000
_cell.length_c   1.000
_cell.angle_alpha   90.00
_cell.angle_beta   90.00
_cell.angle_gamma   90.00
#
_symmetry.space_group_name_H-M   'P 1'
#
loop_
_entity.id
_entity.type
_entity.pdbx_description
1 polymer ?
#
loop_
_entity_poly.entity_id
_entity_poly.type
_entity_poly.pdbx_seq_one_letter_code
_entity_poly.pdbx_strand_id
1 'polypeptide(L)'
;MSTREKIIVGLMVAAVIYGVYTVFFSAPQEESAFKGGGDKELEALNSFIAKVADKTKNSLSSEQIYVLQKAEREWKQDPLLQIKQKMSKEEEAARQPLVLKSKILYTGFLQMGDKRLAILNGIEYEIGDLLEPGGLIVRNIHPNHVVIGSLVMKSKKVILPMEEFE
;
A
#
# COMPACT_ATOMS: atom_id res chain seq x y z
N MET A 1 -8.36 -26.30 -62.54
CA MET A 1 -8.06 -25.85 -61.17
C MET A 1 -8.16 -27.02 -60.23
N SER A 2 -7.00 -27.44 -59.71
CA SER A 2 -6.92 -28.58 -58.79
C SER A 2 -7.60 -28.24 -57.46
N THR A 3 -8.14 -29.25 -56.77
CA THR A 3 -8.84 -29.09 -55.48
C THR A 3 -8.01 -28.32 -54.44
N ARG A 4 -6.69 -28.50 -54.45
CA ARG A 4 -5.73 -27.82 -53.57
C ARG A 4 -5.64 -26.31 -53.85
N GLU A 5 -5.74 -25.90 -55.11
CA GLU A 5 -5.67 -24.50 -55.52
C GLU A 5 -6.90 -23.72 -55.07
N LYS A 6 -8.10 -24.32 -55.19
CA LYS A 6 -9.34 -23.69 -54.73
C LYS A 6 -9.37 -23.46 -53.21
N ILE A 7 -8.81 -24.40 -52.44
CA ILE A 7 -8.73 -24.27 -50.97
C ILE A 7 -7.84 -23.09 -50.59
N ILE A 8 -6.67 -22.95 -51.22
CA ILE A 8 -5.72 -21.87 -50.93
C ILE A 8 -6.31 -20.51 -51.31
N VAL A 9 -6.95 -20.41 -52.48
CA VAL A 9 -7.60 -19.16 -52.93
C VAL A 9 -8.76 -18.79 -52.00
N GLY A 10 -9.56 -19.75 -51.55
CA GLY A 10 -10.63 -19.51 -50.58
C GLY A 10 -10.12 -18.97 -49.24
N LEU A 11 -9.01 -19.54 -48.73
CA LEU A 11 -8.37 -19.09 -47.50
C LEU A 11 -7.81 -17.67 -47.63
N MET A 12 -7.22 -17.35 -48.78
CA MET A 12 -6.68 -16.02 -49.06
C MET A 12 -7.77 -14.94 -49.06
N VAL A 13 -8.91 -15.22 -49.70
CA VAL A 13 -10.06 -14.31 -49.71
C VAL A 13 -10.64 -14.12 -48.30
N ALA A 14 -10.76 -15.20 -47.52
CA ALA A 14 -11.23 -15.11 -46.13
C ALA A 14 -10.32 -14.24 -45.25
N ALA A 15 -9.00 -14.37 -45.40
CA ALA A 15 -8.03 -13.56 -44.67
C ALA A 15 -8.14 -12.06 -45.01
N VAL A 16 -8.34 -11.72 -46.29
CA VAL A 16 -8.53 -10.33 -46.74
C VAL A 16 -9.81 -9.74 -46.17
N ILE A 17 -10.92 -10.48 -46.22
CA ILE A 17 -12.21 -10.03 -45.65
C ILE A 17 -12.09 -9.82 -44.14
N TYR A 18 -11.41 -10.75 -43.45
CA TYR A 18 -11.17 -10.62 -42.01
C TYR A 18 -10.31 -9.39 -41.69
N GLY A 19 -9.25 -9.12 -42.45
CA GLY A 19 -8.43 -7.91 -42.29
C GLY A 19 -9.20 -6.60 -42.51
N VAL A 20 -10.09 -6.57 -43.50
CA VAL A 20 -10.97 -5.40 -43.71
C VAL A 20 -11.95 -5.24 -42.55
N TYR A 21 -12.54 -6.34 -42.07
CA TYR A 21 -13.45 -6.31 -40.93
C TYR A 21 -12.76 -5.81 -39.66
N THR A 22 -11.53 -6.28 -39.36
CA THR A 22 -10.81 -5.80 -38.19
C THR A 22 -10.47 -4.31 -38.29
N VAL A 23 -9.97 -3.84 -39.43
CA VAL A 23 -9.59 -2.43 -39.60
C VAL A 23 -10.79 -1.47 -39.55
N PHE A 24 -11.95 -1.86 -40.08
CA PHE A 24 -13.12 -0.97 -40.15
C PHE A 24 -14.12 -1.13 -39.01
N PHE A 25 -14.23 -2.31 -38.40
CA PHE A 25 -15.29 -2.62 -37.42
C PHE A 25 -14.79 -3.07 -36.05
N SER A 26 -13.57 -3.61 -35.94
CA SER A 26 -12.97 -3.96 -34.65
C SER A 26 -11.79 -3.05 -34.37
N ALA A 27 -12.04 -1.85 -33.85
CA ALA A 27 -10.97 -1.09 -33.20
C ALA A 27 -10.40 -1.97 -32.07
N PRO A 28 -9.15 -2.46 -32.18
CA PRO A 28 -8.53 -3.08 -31.04
C PRO A 28 -8.26 -1.92 -30.08
N GLN A 29 -8.82 -2.03 -28.88
CA GLN A 29 -8.35 -1.25 -27.74
C GLN A 29 -6.92 -1.76 -27.44
N GLU A 30 -5.97 -1.40 -28.29
CA GLU A 30 -4.56 -1.60 -28.01
C GLU A 30 -4.17 -0.64 -26.90
N GLU A 31 -3.50 -1.24 -25.92
CA GLU A 31 -2.89 -0.60 -24.78
C GLU A 31 -2.19 0.69 -25.19
N SER A 32 -2.51 1.74 -24.44
CA SER A 32 -1.97 3.09 -24.58
C SER A 32 -0.46 3.09 -24.38
N ALA A 33 0.29 2.76 -25.43
CA ALA A 33 1.66 3.22 -25.58
C ALA A 33 1.60 4.73 -25.82
N PHE A 34 1.94 5.49 -24.78
CA PHE A 34 2.16 6.93 -24.84
C PHE A 34 3.25 7.23 -25.89
N LYS A 35 2.81 7.47 -27.14
CA LYS A 35 3.60 8.14 -28.17
C LYS A 35 3.27 9.62 -28.03
N GLY A 36 4.25 10.37 -27.55
CA GLY A 36 4.08 11.77 -27.20
C GLY A 36 3.56 12.64 -28.35
N GLY A 37 2.80 13.66 -27.97
CA GLY A 37 2.76 14.96 -28.63
C GLY A 37 2.32 14.93 -30.08
N GLY A 38 1.18 14.31 -30.37
CA GLY A 38 0.51 14.50 -31.66
C GLY A 38 -0.28 15.81 -31.70
N ASP A 39 -0.58 16.31 -32.90
CA ASP A 39 -1.40 17.52 -33.13
C ASP A 39 -2.74 17.50 -32.37
N LYS A 40 -3.29 16.30 -32.11
CA LYS A 40 -4.49 16.08 -31.29
C LYS A 40 -4.31 16.46 -29.82
N GLU A 41 -3.12 16.27 -29.25
CA GLU A 41 -2.80 16.66 -27.87
C GLU A 41 -2.67 18.18 -27.76
N LEU A 42 -2.08 18.83 -28.78
CA LEU A 42 -2.02 20.29 -28.89
C LEU A 42 -3.41 20.92 -29.07
N GLU A 43 -4.27 20.31 -29.88
CA GLU A 43 -5.65 20.75 -30.06
C GLU A 43 -6.46 20.58 -28.76
N ALA A 44 -6.28 19.45 -28.06
CA ALA A 44 -6.88 19.23 -26.76
C ALA A 44 -6.40 20.25 -25.72
N LEU A 45 -5.09 20.55 -25.66
CA LEU A 45 -4.51 21.56 -24.79
C LEU A 45 -5.06 22.96 -25.09
N ASN A 46 -5.10 23.37 -26.35
CA ASN A 46 -5.66 24.66 -26.76
C ASN A 46 -7.15 24.78 -26.38
N SER A 47 -7.93 23.70 -26.57
CA SER A 47 -9.34 23.67 -26.16
C SER A 47 -9.50 23.77 -24.64
N PHE A 48 -8.58 23.18 -23.88
CA PHE A 48 -8.56 23.25 -22.42
C PHE A 48 -8.23 24.67 -21.96
N ILE A 49 -7.18 25.28 -22.51
CA ILE A 49 -6.78 26.66 -22.20
C ILE A 49 -7.95 27.61 -22.50
N ALA A 50 -8.62 27.47 -23.66
CA ALA A 50 -9.78 28.28 -24.01
C ALA A 50 -10.94 28.12 -23.02
N LYS A 51 -11.28 26.87 -22.64
CA LYS A 51 -12.33 26.60 -21.64
C LYS A 51 -12.00 27.16 -20.26
N VAL A 52 -10.74 27.10 -19.85
CA VAL A 52 -10.28 27.68 -18.58
C VAL A 52 -10.38 29.20 -18.62
N ALA A 53 -9.92 29.82 -19.71
CA ALA A 53 -10.01 31.27 -19.90
C ALA A 53 -11.46 31.78 -19.90
N ASP A 54 -12.38 31.08 -20.58
CA ASP A 54 -13.80 31.44 -20.57
C ASP A 54 -14.42 31.33 -19.16
N LYS A 55 -14.02 30.33 -18.38
CA LYS A 55 -14.49 30.16 -17.00
C LYS A 55 -13.92 31.20 -16.03
N THR A 56 -12.68 31.66 -16.24
CA THR A 56 -12.04 32.66 -15.37
C THR A 56 -12.40 34.09 -15.73
N LYS A 57 -12.82 34.37 -16.97
CA LYS A 57 -13.15 35.71 -17.47
C LYS A 57 -14.33 36.37 -16.77
N ASN A 58 -15.30 35.60 -16.27
CA ASN A 58 -16.58 36.14 -15.81
C ASN A 58 -16.88 36.10 -14.31
N SER A 59 -16.11 35.43 -13.44
CA SER A 59 -16.30 35.57 -11.98
C SER A 59 -15.27 34.78 -11.16
N LEU A 60 -14.05 35.28 -11.00
CA LEU A 60 -13.25 34.85 -9.85
C LEU A 60 -13.79 35.55 -8.59
N SER A 61 -14.25 34.77 -7.62
CA SER A 61 -14.61 35.29 -6.30
C SER A 61 -13.39 35.94 -5.63
N SER A 62 -13.59 36.91 -4.74
CA SER A 62 -12.50 37.54 -3.98
C SER A 62 -11.63 36.52 -3.24
N GLU A 63 -12.21 35.41 -2.78
CA GLU A 63 -11.49 34.29 -2.16
C GLU A 63 -10.57 33.57 -3.16
N GLN A 64 -11.04 33.36 -4.39
CA GLN A 64 -10.26 32.70 -5.44
C GLN A 64 -9.10 33.58 -5.91
N ILE A 65 -9.32 34.91 -6.00
CA ILE A 65 -8.26 35.89 -6.27
C ILE A 65 -7.20 35.85 -5.16
N TYR A 66 -7.62 35.81 -3.90
CA TYR A 66 -6.70 35.72 -2.77
C TYR A 66 -5.85 34.44 -2.79
N VAL A 67 -6.45 33.29 -3.12
CA VAL A 67 -5.73 32.02 -3.26
C VAL A 67 -4.71 32.10 -4.39
N LEU A 68 -5.08 32.67 -5.55
CA LEU A 68 -4.19 32.82 -6.69
C LEU A 68 -2.98 33.71 -6.36
N GLN A 69 -3.22 34.87 -5.74
CA GLN A 69 -2.15 35.77 -5.26
C GLN A 69 -1.24 35.14 -4.20
N LYS A 70 -1.72 34.14 -3.46
CA LYS A 70 -0.91 33.41 -2.48
C LYS A 70 -0.08 32.32 -3.16
N ALA A 71 -0.63 31.67 -4.19
CA ALA A 71 0.03 30.64 -4.97
C ALA A 71 1.21 31.19 -5.79
N GLU A 72 1.09 32.42 -6.31
CA GLU A 72 2.14 33.10 -7.08
C GLU A 72 3.35 33.57 -6.25
N ARG A 73 3.24 33.61 -4.92
CA ARG A 73 4.37 34.06 -4.08
C ARG A 73 5.46 33.00 -4.02
N GLU A 74 6.70 33.46 -3.92
CA GLU A 74 7.84 32.58 -3.67
C GLU A 74 7.62 31.71 -2.42
N TRP A 75 7.84 30.41 -2.59
CA TRP A 75 7.70 29.45 -1.52
C TRP A 75 8.91 29.53 -0.60
N LYS A 76 8.68 29.82 0.68
CA LYS A 76 9.74 29.86 1.71
C LYS A 76 10.37 28.49 1.96
N GLN A 77 9.62 27.43 1.70
CA GLN A 77 10.03 26.05 1.90
C GLN A 77 9.38 25.21 0.81
N ASP A 78 10.14 24.27 0.26
CA ASP A 78 9.62 23.33 -0.74
C ASP A 78 8.53 22.44 -0.08
N PRO A 79 7.28 22.47 -0.58
CA PRO A 79 6.15 21.74 -0.01
C PRO A 79 6.16 20.25 -0.34
N LEU A 80 7.04 19.81 -1.24
CA LEU A 80 7.30 18.40 -1.50
C LEU A 80 8.43 17.87 -0.62
N LEU A 81 9.06 18.72 0.22
CA LEU A 81 10.01 18.23 1.20
C LEU A 81 9.30 17.37 2.24
N GLN A 82 9.57 16.06 2.16
CA GLN A 82 9.30 15.14 3.25
C GLN A 82 10.24 15.48 4.40
N ILE A 83 9.77 16.36 5.29
CA ILE A 83 10.47 16.63 6.54
C ILE A 83 10.45 15.31 7.31
N LYS A 84 11.58 14.61 7.34
CA LYS A 84 11.79 13.53 8.30
C LYS A 84 11.73 14.20 9.66
N GLN A 85 10.57 14.11 10.33
CA GLN A 85 10.40 14.65 11.68
C GLN A 85 11.59 14.17 12.50
N LYS A 86 12.32 15.13 13.06
CA LYS A 86 13.47 14.86 13.92
C LYS A 86 12.90 14.26 15.20
N MET A 87 12.64 12.96 15.17
CA MET A 87 12.11 12.22 16.30
C MET A 87 13.05 12.36 17.48
N SER A 88 12.49 12.49 18.67
CA SER A 88 13.32 12.43 19.87
C SER A 88 13.96 11.04 19.97
N LYS A 89 15.11 10.96 20.64
CA LYS A 89 15.81 9.68 20.85
C LYS A 89 14.93 8.67 21.58
N GLU A 90 13.99 9.13 22.43
CA GLU A 90 12.99 8.28 23.07
C GLU A 90 11.94 7.73 22.09
N GLU A 91 11.52 8.51 21.10
CA GLU A 91 10.55 8.08 20.09
C GLU A 91 11.19 7.09 19.11
N GLU A 92 12.45 7.33 18.75
CA GLU A 92 13.23 6.42 17.90
C GLU A 92 13.50 5.10 18.62
N ALA A 93 13.85 5.16 19.92
CA ALA A 93 13.93 3.99 20.76
C ALA A 93 12.57 3.29 20.88
N ALA A 94 11.45 4.01 21.02
CA ALA A 94 10.11 3.42 21.11
C ALA A 94 9.67 2.71 19.82
N ARG A 95 10.05 3.21 18.65
CA ARG A 95 9.71 2.61 17.34
C ARG A 95 10.61 1.44 16.94
N GLN A 96 11.75 1.24 17.60
CA GLN A 96 12.55 0.04 17.36
C GLN A 96 11.78 -1.21 17.81
N PRO A 97 11.60 -2.22 16.95
CA PRO A 97 10.93 -3.45 17.31
C PRO A 97 11.64 -4.08 18.52
N LEU A 98 10.87 -4.65 19.44
CA LEU A 98 11.46 -5.50 20.48
C LEU A 98 12.09 -6.70 19.78
N VAL A 99 13.40 -6.70 19.64
CA VAL A 99 14.14 -7.86 19.18
C VAL A 99 14.21 -8.83 20.35
N LEU A 100 13.47 -9.93 20.25
CA LEU A 100 13.61 -11.04 21.18
C LEU A 100 15.01 -11.61 21.01
N LYS A 101 15.81 -11.60 22.08
CA LYS A 101 17.18 -12.14 22.06
C LYS A 101 17.19 -13.67 21.85
N SER A 102 16.05 -14.31 22.08
CA SER A 102 15.82 -15.75 22.01
C SER A 102 14.48 -16.03 21.33
N LYS A 103 14.36 -17.18 20.65
CA LYS A 103 13.08 -17.64 20.13
C LYS A 103 12.22 -18.08 21.31
N ILE A 104 11.13 -17.36 21.57
CA ILE A 104 10.13 -17.70 22.59
C ILE A 104 8.90 -18.24 21.85
N LEU A 105 8.55 -19.49 22.15
CA LEU A 105 7.43 -20.20 21.55
C LEU A 105 6.29 -20.28 22.54
N TYR A 106 5.08 -19.98 22.09
CA TYR A 106 3.87 -20.16 22.88
C TYR A 106 3.27 -21.53 22.58
N THR A 107 3.50 -22.47 23.49
CA THR A 107 3.19 -23.89 23.30
C THR A 107 1.85 -24.32 23.88
N GLY A 108 1.21 -23.49 24.72
CA GLY A 108 -0.10 -23.85 25.27
C GLY A 108 -0.66 -22.87 26.29
N PHE A 109 -1.95 -23.04 26.59
CA PHE A 109 -2.73 -22.21 27.51
C PHE A 109 -3.39 -23.09 28.57
N LEU A 110 -3.34 -22.68 29.83
CA LEU A 110 -4.06 -23.34 30.92
C LEU A 110 -4.92 -22.31 31.67
N GLN A 111 -6.18 -22.64 31.91
CA GLN A 111 -7.09 -21.83 32.72
C GLN A 111 -7.62 -22.65 33.90
N MET A 112 -7.38 -22.16 35.11
CA MET A 112 -7.87 -22.75 36.36
C MET A 112 -8.73 -21.73 37.09
N GLY A 113 -10.04 -21.76 36.83
CA GLY A 113 -10.97 -20.74 37.32
C GLY A 113 -10.62 -19.36 36.76
N ASP A 114 -10.24 -18.44 37.66
CA ASP A 114 -9.82 -17.08 37.33
C ASP A 114 -8.32 -16.97 36.98
N LYS A 115 -7.53 -18.01 37.27
CA LYS A 115 -6.10 -18.02 36.94
C LYS A 115 -5.88 -18.45 35.49
N ARG A 116 -5.00 -17.72 34.81
CA ARG A 116 -4.57 -18.01 33.44
C ARG A 116 -3.05 -18.15 33.43
N LEU A 117 -2.58 -19.24 32.81
CA LEU A 117 -1.18 -19.58 32.67
C LEU A 117 -0.84 -19.75 31.19
N ALA A 118 0.29 -19.19 30.79
CA ALA A 118 0.85 -19.35 29.46
C ALA A 118 2.02 -20.33 29.53
N ILE A 119 2.03 -21.34 28.67
CA ILE A 119 3.16 -22.25 28.52
C ILE A 119 4.07 -21.69 27.43
N LEU A 120 5.20 -21.12 27.84
CA LEU A 120 6.20 -20.53 26.96
C LEU A 120 7.47 -21.37 27.00
N ASN A 121 7.91 -21.90 25.86
CA ASN A 121 9.03 -22.84 25.76
C ASN A 121 8.91 -24.03 26.74
N GLY A 122 7.68 -24.52 26.99
CA GLY A 122 7.42 -25.61 27.95
C GLY A 122 7.46 -25.22 29.43
N ILE A 123 7.63 -23.93 29.76
CA ILE A 123 7.59 -23.41 31.13
C ILE A 123 6.30 -22.61 31.33
N GLU A 124 5.67 -22.80 32.49
CA GLU A 124 4.43 -22.09 32.85
C GLU A 124 4.72 -20.70 33.41
N TYR A 125 3.98 -19.70 32.93
CA TYR A 125 4.08 -18.31 33.37
C TYR A 125 2.70 -17.73 33.68
N GLU A 126 2.61 -16.98 34.78
CA GLU A 126 1.45 -16.15 35.16
C GLU A 126 1.61 -14.70 34.65
N ILE A 127 0.52 -13.93 34.73
CA ILE A 127 0.55 -12.49 34.44
C ILE A 127 1.42 -11.79 35.47
N GLY A 128 2.48 -11.13 35.01
CA GLY A 128 3.46 -10.44 35.86
C GLY A 128 4.80 -11.16 35.97
N ASP A 129 4.92 -12.40 35.49
CA ASP A 129 6.17 -13.14 35.56
C ASP A 129 7.21 -12.65 34.57
N LEU A 130 8.48 -12.81 34.97
CA LEU A 130 9.65 -12.46 34.17
C LEU A 130 10.06 -13.64 33.28
N LEU A 131 10.09 -13.43 31.97
CA LEU A 131 10.55 -14.42 31.02
C LEU A 131 12.07 -14.48 30.97
N GLU A 132 12.60 -15.69 31.11
CA GLU A 132 14.00 -16.01 30.86
C GLU A 132 14.16 -16.78 29.54
N PRO A 133 15.16 -16.44 28.70
CA PRO A 133 16.09 -15.31 28.78
C PRO A 133 15.54 -14.07 28.09
N GLY A 134 15.59 -12.89 28.75
CA GLY A 134 15.22 -11.64 28.07
C GLY A 134 14.74 -10.49 28.95
N GLY A 135 14.44 -10.72 30.23
CA GLY A 135 13.98 -9.67 31.14
C GLY A 135 12.66 -9.03 30.70
N LEU A 136 11.85 -9.79 29.95
CA LEU A 136 10.53 -9.40 29.48
C LEU A 136 9.49 -9.84 30.50
N ILE A 137 8.34 -9.18 30.54
CA ILE A 137 7.26 -9.50 31.48
C ILE A 137 6.02 -9.97 30.73
N VAL A 138 5.34 -11.00 31.24
CA VAL A 138 4.03 -11.41 30.75
C VAL A 138 3.00 -10.37 31.17
N ARG A 139 2.34 -9.72 30.20
CA ARG A 139 1.35 -8.68 30.48
C ARG A 139 -0.08 -9.18 30.39
N ASN A 140 -0.36 -10.05 29.43
CA ASN A 140 -1.69 -10.62 29.28
C ASN A 140 -1.60 -11.98 28.58
N ILE A 141 -2.50 -12.87 28.95
CA ILE A 141 -2.54 -14.26 28.46
C ILE A 141 -3.92 -14.52 27.86
N HIS A 142 -3.93 -14.91 26.58
CA HIS A 142 -5.13 -15.35 25.86
C HIS A 142 -4.94 -16.78 25.34
N PRO A 143 -6.03 -17.50 25.05
CA PRO A 143 -5.94 -18.87 24.54
C PRO A 143 -5.11 -19.01 23.26
N ASN A 144 -5.18 -18.04 22.35
CA ASN A 144 -4.51 -18.08 21.05
C ASN A 144 -3.20 -17.27 20.96
N HIS A 145 -2.93 -16.40 21.95
CA HIS A 145 -1.71 -15.59 21.97
C HIS A 145 -1.36 -15.10 23.37
N VAL A 146 -0.08 -14.83 23.61
CA VAL A 146 0.39 -14.13 24.81
C VAL A 146 0.93 -12.75 24.44
N VAL A 147 0.69 -11.76 25.31
CA VAL A 147 1.24 -10.42 25.18
C VAL A 147 2.37 -10.26 26.18
N ILE A 148 3.59 -10.12 25.67
CA ILE A 148 4.78 -9.83 26.47
C ILE A 148 5.19 -8.38 26.26
N GLY A 149 5.86 -7.79 27.25
CA GLY A 149 6.37 -6.43 27.12
C GLY A 149 7.70 -6.22 27.80
N SER A 150 8.34 -5.09 27.52
CA SER A 150 9.54 -4.69 28.24
C SER A 150 9.19 -4.21 29.66
N LEU A 151 10.09 -4.46 30.61
CA LEU A 151 10.05 -3.89 31.96
C LEU A 151 10.32 -2.38 31.94
N VAL A 152 11.22 -1.92 31.05
CA VAL A 152 11.70 -0.53 30.98
C VAL A 152 10.73 0.37 30.20
N MET A 153 10.15 -0.14 29.11
CA MET A 153 9.23 0.63 28.26
C MET A 153 7.84 -0.01 28.21
N LYS A 154 6.87 0.59 28.93
CA LYS A 154 5.49 0.09 29.01
C LYS A 154 4.72 0.09 27.68
N SER A 155 5.08 0.97 26.75
CA SER A 155 4.45 1.11 25.42
C SER A 155 4.84 0.00 24.44
N LYS A 156 5.83 -0.80 24.79
CA LYS A 156 6.54 -1.69 23.88
C LYS A 156 6.11 -3.14 24.15
N LYS A 157 5.30 -3.68 23.24
CA LYS A 157 4.64 -4.99 23.36
C LYS A 157 5.03 -5.90 22.20
N VAL A 158 5.15 -7.19 22.47
CA VAL A 158 5.28 -8.25 21.48
C VAL A 158 4.14 -9.22 21.70
N ILE A 159 3.49 -9.62 20.61
CA ILE A 159 2.41 -10.59 20.61
C ILE A 159 2.99 -11.89 20.08
N LEU A 160 2.96 -12.95 20.89
CA LEU A 160 3.36 -14.29 20.47
C LEU A 160 2.10 -15.11 20.19
N PRO A 161 1.86 -15.51 18.93
CA PRO A 161 0.78 -16.44 18.61
C PRO A 161 1.11 -17.85 19.12
N MET A 162 0.08 -18.65 19.37
CA MET A 162 0.25 -20.06 19.72
C MET A 162 0.81 -20.83 18.52
N GLU A 163 1.81 -21.67 18.76
CA GLU A 163 2.29 -22.62 17.74
C GLU A 163 1.25 -23.73 17.59
N GLU A 164 0.76 -23.93 16.37
CA GLU A 164 -0.04 -25.09 16.01
C GLU A 164 0.93 -26.23 15.70
N PHE A 165 0.88 -27.29 16.51
CA PHE A 165 1.59 -28.53 16.20
C PHE A 165 0.72 -29.33 15.21
N GLU A 166 1.18 -29.48 13.96
CA GLU A 166 0.65 -30.45 12.99
C GLU A 166 1.03 -31.89 13.34
#